data_AF-A0AA49Q160-F1
#
_entry.id   AF-A0AA49Q160-F1
#
_cell.length_a   1.000
_cell.length_b   1.000
_cell.length_c   1.000
_cell.angle_alpha   90.00
_cell.angle_beta   90.00
_cell.angle_gamma   90.00
#
_symmetry.space_group_name_H-M   'P 1'
#
loop_
_entity.id
_entity.type
_entity.pdbx_description
1 polymer ?
#
loop_
_entity_poly.entity_id
_entity_poly.type
_entity_poly.pdbx_seq_one_letter_code
_entity_poly.pdbx_strand_id
1 'polypeptide(L)'
;MKKIFMYIWSLWEFIFAKLNRIHTVGGDDSEIRIAIKKYKGEKLLLNDGTVLNNGDKFGELHLNNNALTQITSSSSSPIAIGIIALKRFKKSIKALKTYIDDHHEFDDVNVFMGYTLFNEGIEMLGFEVRDIKSPLEKFIVTHYEMLLLAIFHPDGFKRLRDNKFTSKMVLITKNTINSRY
;
A
#
# COMPACT_ATOMS: atom_id res chain seq x y z
N MET A 1 -29.31 -4.71 -4.13
CA MET A 1 -28.26 -5.30 -3.25
C MET A 1 -26.86 -4.74 -3.54
N LYS A 2 -26.29 -4.87 -4.75
CA LYS A 2 -24.98 -4.25 -5.11
C LYS A 2 -24.87 -2.75 -4.80
N LYS A 3 -25.91 -1.95 -5.09
CA LYS A 3 -25.91 -0.49 -4.84
C LYS A 3 -25.88 -0.13 -3.35
N ILE A 4 -26.59 -0.88 -2.49
CA ILE A 4 -26.62 -0.63 -1.04
C ILE A 4 -25.27 -1.00 -0.41
N PHE A 5 -24.69 -2.13 -0.83
CA PHE A 5 -23.33 -2.51 -0.45
C PHE A 5 -22.31 -1.46 -0.88
N MET A 6 -22.37 -1.00 -2.13
CA MET A 6 -21.49 0.08 -2.62
C MET A 6 -21.70 1.39 -1.86
N TYR A 7 -22.93 1.73 -1.46
CA TYR A 7 -23.22 2.91 -0.65
C TYR A 7 -22.65 2.81 0.76
N ILE A 8 -22.85 1.67 1.43
CA ILE A 8 -22.29 1.41 2.76
C ILE A 8 -20.76 1.38 2.69
N TRP A 9 -20.20 0.81 1.64
CA TRP A 9 -18.76 0.82 1.38
C TRP A 9 -18.23 2.23 1.12
N SER A 10 -18.89 3.03 0.29
CA SER A 10 -18.48 4.42 0.00
C SER A 10 -18.59 5.30 1.24
N LEU A 11 -19.62 5.09 2.07
CA LEU A 11 -19.79 5.81 3.33
C LEU A 11 -18.72 5.37 4.35
N TRP A 12 -18.38 4.08 4.38
CA TRP A 12 -17.25 3.57 5.16
C TRP A 12 -15.92 4.15 4.67
N GLU A 13 -15.64 4.17 3.37
CA GLU A 13 -14.43 4.78 2.81
C GLU A 13 -14.35 6.28 3.11
N PHE A 14 -15.46 7.00 3.05
CA PHE A 14 -15.53 8.42 3.39
C PHE A 14 -15.26 8.66 4.88
N ILE A 15 -15.90 7.89 5.77
CA ILE A 15 -15.70 7.98 7.22
C ILE A 15 -14.27 7.57 7.59
N PHE A 16 -13.74 6.51 6.99
CA PHE A 16 -12.40 6.01 7.21
C PHE A 16 -11.33 6.98 6.69
N ALA A 17 -11.52 7.58 5.50
CA ALA A 17 -10.62 8.59 4.96
C ALA A 17 -10.57 9.85 5.83
N LYS A 18 -11.74 10.29 6.33
CA LYS A 18 -11.87 11.46 7.20
C LYS A 18 -11.30 11.21 8.60
N LEU A 19 -11.49 10.03 9.17
CA LEU A 19 -10.95 9.67 10.48
C LEU A 19 -9.44 9.40 10.47
N ASN A 20 -8.89 8.96 9.33
CA ASN A 20 -7.49 8.56 9.24
C ASN A 20 -6.54 9.59 8.61
N ARG A 21 -7.04 10.79 8.21
CA ARG A 21 -6.26 11.80 7.47
C ARG A 21 -5.54 11.16 6.28
N ILE A 22 -6.29 10.47 5.42
CA ILE A 22 -5.72 9.87 4.22
C ILE A 22 -5.54 10.97 3.17
N HIS A 23 -4.30 11.27 2.84
CA HIS A 23 -3.92 12.21 1.80
C HIS A 23 -3.77 11.46 0.47
N THR A 24 -4.43 11.96 -0.57
CA THR A 24 -4.21 11.50 -1.94
C THR A 24 -2.95 12.16 -2.50
N VAL A 25 -1.94 11.34 -2.75
CA VAL A 25 -0.65 11.78 -3.27
C VAL A 25 -0.75 11.93 -4.79
N GLY A 26 -0.60 13.13 -5.35
CA GLY A 26 -0.53 13.31 -6.80
C GLY A 26 -1.87 13.21 -7.56
N GLY A 27 -3.01 13.37 -6.87
CA GLY A 27 -4.35 13.35 -7.44
C GLY A 27 -5.08 12.00 -7.34
N ASP A 28 -6.31 11.94 -7.82
CA ASP A 28 -7.21 10.77 -7.68
C ASP A 28 -6.74 9.52 -8.45
N ASP A 29 -5.87 9.70 -9.44
CA ASP A 29 -5.32 8.63 -10.31
C ASP A 29 -4.02 8.00 -9.77
N SER A 30 -3.58 8.38 -8.57
CA SER A 30 -2.39 7.77 -7.96
C SER A 30 -2.68 6.38 -7.42
N GLU A 31 -1.70 5.49 -7.56
CA GLU A 31 -1.79 4.12 -7.05
C GLU A 31 -1.60 4.06 -5.54
N ILE A 32 -1.05 5.14 -4.95
CA ILE A 32 -0.68 5.24 -3.55
C ILE A 32 -1.48 6.35 -2.89
N ARG A 33 -2.11 6.01 -1.78
CA ARG A 33 -2.59 6.98 -0.78
C ARG A 33 -1.69 6.89 0.45
N ILE A 34 -1.52 8.00 1.15
CA ILE A 34 -0.69 8.06 2.35
C ILE A 34 -1.48 8.56 3.55
N ALA A 35 -1.21 8.00 4.72
CA ALA A 35 -1.68 8.55 5.99
C ALA A 35 -0.53 8.60 7.00
N ILE A 36 -0.49 9.62 7.85
CA ILE A 36 0.48 9.67 8.94
C ILE A 36 -0.08 8.91 10.14
N LYS A 37 0.69 7.94 10.65
CA LYS A 37 0.34 7.09 11.79
C LYS A 37 1.45 7.07 12.83
N LYS A 38 1.11 6.67 14.06
CA LYS A 38 2.09 6.38 15.12
C LYS A 38 2.38 4.89 15.13
N TYR A 39 3.66 4.54 15.08
CA TYR A 39 4.12 3.16 15.12
C TYR A 39 3.94 2.58 16.53
N LYS A 40 3.36 1.38 16.64
CA LYS A 40 3.09 0.71 17.93
C LYS A 40 3.77 -0.66 18.04
N GLY A 41 4.62 -1.02 17.09
CA GLY A 41 5.32 -2.30 17.07
C GLY A 41 6.66 -2.30 17.81
N GLU A 42 7.37 -3.42 17.69
CA GLU A 42 8.76 -3.54 18.14
C GLU A 42 9.70 -2.72 17.25
N LYS A 43 10.82 -2.26 17.81
CA LYS A 43 11.85 -1.54 17.06
C LYS A 43 12.20 -2.26 15.75
N LEU A 44 12.10 -1.54 14.63
CA LEU A 44 12.54 -2.01 13.32
C LEU A 44 13.83 -1.28 12.93
N LEU A 45 14.87 -2.05 12.60
CA LEU A 45 16.08 -1.55 11.93
C LEU A 45 15.97 -1.89 10.44
N LEU A 46 16.03 -0.90 9.57
CA LEU A 46 16.03 -1.03 8.11
C LEU A 46 17.47 -1.17 7.60
N ASN A 47 17.61 -1.69 6.37
CA ASN A 47 18.88 -2.04 5.75
C ASN A 47 19.81 -0.84 5.56
N ASP A 48 19.26 0.36 5.42
CA ASP A 48 20.02 1.61 5.31
C ASP A 48 20.42 2.21 6.68
N GLY A 49 20.12 1.49 7.78
CA GLY A 49 20.40 1.93 9.15
C GLY A 49 19.27 2.76 9.78
N THR A 50 18.22 3.12 9.04
CA THR A 50 17.07 3.84 9.58
C THR A 50 16.37 3.00 10.63
N VAL A 51 15.99 3.62 11.75
CA VAL A 51 15.29 2.98 12.85
C VAL A 51 13.87 3.52 12.97
N LEU A 52 12.90 2.64 13.13
CA LEU A 52 11.53 2.97 13.52
C LEU A 52 11.22 2.41 14.91
N ASN A 53 10.99 3.30 15.88
CA ASN A 53 10.69 2.95 17.27
C ASN A 53 9.20 3.12 17.58
N ASN A 54 8.76 2.51 18.67
CA ASN A 54 7.42 2.72 19.21
C ASN A 54 7.19 4.21 19.52
N GLY A 55 6.09 4.76 19.02
CA GLY A 55 5.73 6.18 19.15
C GLY A 55 6.13 7.05 17.96
N ASP A 56 7.11 6.61 17.15
CA ASP A 56 7.56 7.34 15.97
C ASP A 56 6.44 7.47 14.94
N LYS A 57 6.46 8.56 14.17
CA LYS A 57 5.55 8.71 13.05
C LYS A 57 6.06 7.91 11.85
N PHE A 58 5.13 7.30 11.13
CA PHE A 58 5.41 6.67 9.84
C PHE A 58 4.33 7.02 8.82
N GLY A 59 4.69 6.98 7.55
CA GLY A 59 3.76 7.15 6.43
C GLY A 59 3.15 5.80 6.05
N GLU A 60 1.90 5.59 6.39
CA GLU A 60 1.16 4.39 6.00
C GLU A 60 0.77 4.47 4.53
N LEU A 61 1.28 3.55 3.73
CA LEU A 61 0.99 3.43 2.30
C LEU A 61 -0.21 2.52 2.08
N HIS A 62 -1.18 3.01 1.32
CA HIS A 62 -2.38 2.29 0.93
C HIS A 62 -2.44 2.19 -0.59
N LEU A 63 -2.72 1.00 -1.12
CA LEU A 63 -2.96 0.83 -2.55
C LEU A 63 -4.36 1.32 -2.91
N ASN A 64 -4.46 2.07 -4.00
CA ASN A 64 -5.73 2.48 -4.56
C ASN A 64 -6.38 1.28 -5.28
N ASN A 65 -7.54 0.83 -4.83
CA ASN A 65 -8.21 -0.33 -5.44
C ASN A 65 -8.65 -0.06 -6.89
N ASN A 66 -9.03 1.18 -7.23
CA ASN A 66 -9.42 1.54 -8.60
C ASN A 66 -8.26 1.40 -9.58
N ALA A 67 -7.06 1.76 -9.14
CA ALA A 67 -5.83 1.59 -9.89
C ALA A 67 -5.53 0.13 -10.22
N LEU A 68 -5.67 -0.74 -9.21
CA LEU A 68 -5.54 -2.19 -9.35
C LEU A 68 -6.55 -2.75 -10.37
N THR A 69 -7.81 -2.31 -10.32
CA THR A 69 -8.83 -2.70 -11.32
C THR A 69 -8.44 -2.27 -12.73
N GLN A 70 -7.92 -1.05 -12.92
CA GLN A 70 -7.49 -0.57 -14.24
C GLN A 70 -6.30 -1.36 -14.79
N ILE A 71 -5.28 -1.60 -13.97
CA ILE A 71 -4.08 -2.36 -14.38
C ILE A 71 -4.46 -3.77 -14.81
N THR A 72 -5.30 -4.43 -14.03
CA THR A 72 -5.66 -5.83 -14.24
C THR A 72 -6.63 -6.03 -15.41
N SER A 73 -7.37 -4.98 -15.78
CA SER A 73 -8.21 -4.97 -16.99
C SER A 73 -7.44 -4.65 -18.27
N SER A 74 -6.19 -4.18 -18.17
CA SER A 74 -5.41 -3.73 -19.33
C SER A 74 -4.74 -4.86 -20.13
N SER A 75 -4.65 -6.07 -19.57
CA SER A 75 -4.04 -7.23 -20.22
C SER A 75 -4.53 -8.53 -19.60
N SER A 76 -4.57 -9.61 -20.38
CA SER A 76 -4.82 -10.97 -19.86
C SER A 76 -3.53 -11.69 -19.44
N SER A 77 -2.34 -11.15 -19.74
CA SER A 77 -1.06 -11.76 -19.39
C SER A 77 -0.63 -11.35 -17.97
N PRO A 78 -0.46 -12.29 -17.02
CA PRO A 78 -0.04 -11.98 -15.66
C PRO A 78 1.31 -11.25 -15.59
N ILE A 79 2.25 -11.61 -16.47
CA ILE A 79 3.57 -10.97 -16.56
C ILE A 79 3.42 -9.52 -17.02
N ALA A 80 2.61 -9.26 -18.05
CA ALA A 80 2.38 -7.91 -18.54
C ALA A 80 1.70 -7.03 -17.48
N ILE A 81 0.71 -7.57 -16.76
CA ILE A 81 0.05 -6.92 -15.62
C ILE A 81 1.10 -6.52 -14.56
N GLY A 82 2.00 -7.44 -14.18
CA GLY A 82 3.05 -7.17 -13.20
C GLY A 82 4.00 -6.04 -13.63
N ILE A 83 4.43 -6.04 -14.91
CA ILE A 83 5.30 -4.98 -15.46
C ILE A 83 4.58 -3.62 -15.45
N ILE A 84 3.30 -3.58 -15.85
CA ILE A 84 2.49 -2.36 -15.86
C ILE A 84 2.30 -1.84 -14.43
N ALA A 85 1.99 -2.73 -13.48
CA ALA A 85 1.86 -2.40 -12.07
C ALA A 85 3.15 -1.77 -11.52
N LEU A 86 4.30 -2.41 -11.76
CA LEU A 86 5.59 -1.91 -11.29
C LEU A 86 5.91 -0.52 -11.85
N LYS A 87 5.63 -0.28 -13.14
CA LYS A 87 5.82 1.03 -13.79
C LYS A 87 4.91 2.12 -13.18
N ARG A 88 3.61 1.81 -12.97
CA ARG A 88 2.65 2.75 -12.38
C ARG A 88 2.96 3.03 -10.91
N PHE A 89 3.36 2.02 -10.16
CA PHE A 89 3.79 2.17 -8.77
C PHE A 89 5.07 3.01 -8.66
N LYS A 90 6.05 2.79 -9.55
CA LYS A 90 7.25 3.64 -9.67
C LYS A 90 6.90 5.12 -9.88
N LYS A 91 5.93 5.41 -10.76
CA LYS A 91 5.43 6.77 -10.99
C LYS A 91 4.79 7.36 -9.72
N SER A 92 4.03 6.55 -8.99
CA SER A 92 3.39 6.96 -7.73
C SER A 92 4.40 7.24 -6.62
N ILE A 93 5.52 6.51 -6.55
CA ILE A 93 6.60 6.82 -5.59
C ILE A 93 7.25 8.17 -5.92
N LYS A 94 7.45 8.51 -7.20
CA LYS A 94 7.95 9.84 -7.59
C LYS A 94 6.99 10.97 -7.19
N ALA A 95 5.68 10.73 -7.36
CA ALA A 95 4.65 11.64 -6.90
C ALA A 95 4.66 11.76 -5.36
N LEU A 96 4.85 10.63 -4.67
CA LEU A 96 5.01 10.59 -3.21
C LEU A 96 6.19 11.42 -2.76
N LYS A 97 7.35 11.28 -3.40
CA LYS A 97 8.53 12.10 -3.08
C LYS A 97 8.20 13.59 -3.14
N THR A 98 7.66 14.05 -4.27
CA THR A 98 7.27 15.46 -4.44
C THR A 98 6.29 15.88 -3.34
N TYR A 99 5.27 15.05 -3.07
CA TYR A 99 4.27 15.35 -2.05
C TYR A 99 4.86 15.48 -0.65
N ILE A 100 5.74 14.56 -0.22
CA ILE A 100 6.33 14.61 1.12
C ILE A 100 7.36 15.73 1.27
N ASP A 101 7.98 16.18 0.18
CA ASP A 101 8.91 17.31 0.17
C ASP A 101 8.14 18.65 0.30
N ASP A 102 6.93 18.72 -0.26
CA ASP A 102 6.08 19.93 -0.25
C ASP A 102 5.25 20.10 1.04
N HIS A 103 5.22 19.11 1.94
CA HIS A 103 4.32 19.09 3.11
C HIS A 103 5.08 18.84 4.42
N HIS A 104 5.22 19.89 5.24
CA HIS A 104 5.94 19.87 6.53
C HIS A 104 5.48 18.80 7.54
N GLU A 105 4.26 18.31 7.43
CA GLU A 105 3.77 17.23 8.31
C GLU A 105 4.53 15.90 8.12
N PHE A 106 5.28 15.73 7.02
CA PHE A 106 6.15 14.59 6.74
C PHE A 106 7.62 14.84 7.08
N ASP A 107 7.96 15.98 7.70
CA ASP A 107 9.35 16.30 8.06
C ASP A 107 9.94 15.30 9.05
N ASP A 108 9.12 14.80 9.99
CA ASP A 108 9.51 13.78 10.99
C ASP A 108 9.13 12.34 10.59
N VAL A 109 8.71 12.12 9.34
CA VAL A 109 8.37 10.80 8.81
C VAL A 109 9.55 10.24 8.03
N ASN A 110 10.29 9.30 8.63
CA ASN A 110 11.48 8.70 8.01
C ASN A 110 11.23 7.34 7.33
N VAL A 111 10.11 6.69 7.66
CA VAL A 111 9.74 5.38 7.12
C VAL A 111 8.32 5.43 6.58
N PHE A 112 8.14 4.86 5.39
CA PHE A 112 6.85 4.63 4.76
C PHE A 112 6.62 3.12 4.71
N MET A 113 5.48 2.65 5.21
CA MET A 113 5.18 1.22 5.26
C MET A 113 3.72 0.93 4.94
N GLY A 114 3.46 -0.28 4.47
CA GLY A 114 2.11 -0.79 4.28
C GLY A 114 2.08 -2.30 4.37
N TYR A 115 0.89 -2.86 4.27
CA TYR A 115 0.69 -4.28 4.08
C TYR A 115 0.19 -4.53 2.67
N THR A 116 0.70 -5.58 2.02
CA THR A 116 0.19 -5.94 0.71
C THR A 116 0.26 -7.42 0.37
N LEU A 117 -0.78 -7.91 -0.31
CA LEU A 117 -0.76 -9.16 -1.07
C LEU A 117 0.17 -9.11 -2.29
N PHE A 118 0.40 -7.92 -2.85
CA PHE A 118 1.21 -7.70 -4.05
C PHE A 118 2.66 -7.37 -3.69
N ASN A 119 3.28 -8.27 -2.93
CA ASN A 119 4.62 -8.06 -2.38
C ASN A 119 5.76 -8.58 -3.28
N GLU A 120 5.45 -9.19 -4.42
CA GLU A 120 6.45 -9.69 -5.36
C GLU A 120 7.00 -8.56 -6.25
N GLY A 121 8.32 -8.49 -6.41
CA GLY A 121 9.00 -7.56 -7.32
C GLY A 121 9.11 -6.10 -6.84
N ILE A 122 8.40 -5.70 -5.79
CA ILE A 122 8.48 -4.34 -5.24
C ILE A 122 9.84 -4.01 -4.62
N GLU A 123 10.66 -5.02 -4.28
CA GLU A 123 12.04 -4.85 -3.83
C GLU A 123 12.88 -4.11 -4.90
N MET A 124 12.56 -4.33 -6.19
CA MET A 124 13.19 -3.61 -7.29
C MET A 124 12.98 -2.09 -7.20
N LEU A 125 11.93 -1.64 -6.50
CA LEU A 125 11.61 -0.24 -6.28
C LEU A 125 12.20 0.34 -4.99
N GLY A 126 12.91 -0.48 -4.21
CA GLY A 126 13.61 -0.06 -2.98
C GLY A 126 12.85 -0.38 -1.71
N PHE A 127 11.79 -1.16 -1.81
CA PHE A 127 11.10 -1.67 -0.64
C PHE A 127 11.88 -2.81 -0.01
N GLU A 128 11.90 -2.84 1.31
CA GLU A 128 12.16 -4.03 2.09
C GLU A 128 10.85 -4.79 2.30
N VAL A 129 10.89 -6.11 2.10
CA VAL A 129 9.73 -6.97 2.27
C VAL A 129 9.98 -7.89 3.47
N ARG A 130 9.06 -7.85 4.44
CA ARG A 130 9.17 -8.60 5.70
C ARG A 130 7.90 -9.37 5.97
N ASP A 131 8.05 -10.52 6.63
CA ASP A 131 6.90 -11.24 7.14
C ASP A 131 6.25 -10.50 8.31
N ILE A 132 4.92 -10.56 8.37
CA ILE A 132 4.15 -10.07 9.50
C ILE A 132 4.36 -11.04 10.67
N LYS A 133 5.06 -10.59 11.72
CA LYS A 133 5.45 -11.44 12.86
C LYS A 133 4.26 -11.98 13.64
N SER A 134 3.25 -11.14 13.88
CA SER A 134 2.06 -11.52 14.65
C SER A 134 1.16 -12.43 13.81
N PRO A 135 0.89 -13.69 14.22
CA PRO A 135 0.03 -14.58 13.46
C PRO A 135 -1.41 -14.06 13.32
N LEU A 136 -1.93 -13.40 14.37
CA LEU A 136 -3.26 -12.81 14.38
C LEU A 136 -3.34 -11.62 13.43
N GLU A 137 -2.36 -10.71 13.47
CA GLU A 137 -2.29 -9.57 12.56
C GLU A 137 -2.18 -10.04 11.11
N LYS A 138 -1.28 -11.00 10.86
CA LYS A 138 -1.10 -11.62 9.54
C LYS A 138 -2.40 -12.20 9.02
N PHE A 139 -3.13 -12.94 9.86
CA PHE A 139 -4.43 -13.51 9.50
C PHE A 139 -5.43 -12.41 9.13
N ILE A 140 -5.63 -11.41 10.00
CA ILE A 140 -6.60 -10.33 9.79
C ILE A 140 -6.29 -9.56 8.50
N VAL A 141 -5.04 -9.12 8.34
CA VAL A 141 -4.60 -8.32 7.19
C VAL A 141 -4.74 -9.12 5.89
N THR A 142 -4.28 -10.38 5.89
CA THR A 142 -4.37 -11.25 4.69
C THR A 142 -5.82 -11.46 4.26
N HIS A 143 -6.72 -11.79 5.19
CA HIS A 143 -8.11 -12.03 4.84
C HIS A 143 -8.84 -10.75 4.43
N TYR A 144 -8.50 -9.62 5.05
CA TYR A 144 -9.01 -8.31 4.65
C TYR A 144 -8.61 -7.95 3.21
N GLU A 145 -7.32 -8.07 2.86
CA GLU A 145 -6.87 -7.80 1.49
C GLU A 145 -7.41 -8.81 0.48
N MET A 146 -7.56 -10.09 0.86
CA MET A 146 -8.21 -11.09 0.02
C MET A 146 -9.67 -10.74 -0.27
N LEU A 147 -10.40 -10.23 0.73
CA LEU A 147 -11.77 -9.73 0.56
C LEU A 147 -11.80 -8.54 -0.41
N LEU A 148 -10.88 -7.58 -0.27
CA LEU A 148 -10.74 -6.47 -1.22
C LEU A 148 -10.45 -6.98 -2.63
N LEU A 149 -9.53 -7.94 -2.77
CA LEU A 149 -9.21 -8.54 -4.07
C LEU A 149 -10.45 -9.20 -4.71
N ALA A 150 -11.23 -9.96 -3.93
CA ALA A 150 -12.47 -10.57 -4.42
C ALA A 150 -13.47 -9.55 -4.95
N ILE A 151 -13.59 -8.39 -4.31
CA ILE A 151 -14.59 -7.36 -4.63
C ILE A 151 -14.15 -6.48 -5.80
N PHE A 152 -12.88 -6.05 -5.81
CA PHE A 152 -12.41 -4.98 -6.70
C PHE A 152 -11.65 -5.48 -7.93
N HIS A 153 -11.27 -6.75 -7.97
CA HIS A 153 -10.58 -7.32 -9.13
C HIS A 153 -11.58 -8.07 -10.04
N PRO A 154 -11.56 -7.86 -11.37
CA PRO A 154 -12.49 -8.53 -12.30
C PRO A 154 -12.48 -10.05 -12.16
N ASP A 155 -11.28 -10.65 -12.02
CA ASP A 155 -11.08 -12.07 -11.70
C ASP A 155 -10.79 -12.38 -10.22
N GLY A 156 -11.21 -11.52 -9.28
CA GLY A 156 -10.81 -11.60 -7.86
C GLY A 156 -11.06 -12.97 -7.22
N PHE A 157 -12.29 -13.49 -7.32
CA PHE A 157 -12.65 -14.81 -6.79
C PHE A 157 -11.87 -15.96 -7.45
N LYS A 158 -11.60 -15.87 -8.76
CA LYS A 158 -10.80 -16.87 -9.49
C LYS A 158 -9.36 -16.87 -8.98
N ARG A 159 -8.76 -15.69 -8.82
CA ARG A 159 -7.41 -15.53 -8.28
C ARG A 159 -7.27 -16.09 -6.88
N LEU A 160 -8.23 -15.84 -5.99
CA LEU A 160 -8.23 -16.37 -4.62
C LEU A 160 -8.24 -17.90 -4.57
N ARG A 161 -8.95 -18.55 -5.50
CA ARG A 161 -8.99 -20.01 -5.58
C ARG A 161 -7.68 -20.60 -6.10
N ASP A 162 -7.10 -19.93 -7.10
CA ASP A 162 -5.99 -20.49 -7.85
C ASP A 162 -4.60 -20.15 -7.23
N ASN A 163 -4.55 -19.32 -6.18
CA ASN A 163 -3.31 -18.86 -5.54
C ASN A 163 -3.39 -18.84 -4.01
N LYS A 164 -2.27 -19.12 -3.34
CA LYS A 164 -2.12 -18.92 -1.90
C LYS A 164 -1.62 -17.50 -1.63
N PHE A 165 -2.51 -16.66 -1.14
CA PHE A 165 -2.18 -15.28 -0.78
C PHE A 165 -1.70 -15.18 0.66
N THR A 166 -0.69 -14.35 0.87
CA THR A 166 -0.21 -13.99 2.20
C THR A 166 0.33 -12.57 2.15
N SER A 167 -0.25 -11.70 2.97
CA SER A 167 0.21 -10.32 3.06
C SER A 167 1.59 -10.26 3.70
N LYS A 168 2.40 -9.36 3.19
CA LYS A 168 3.68 -8.99 3.77
C LYS A 168 3.70 -7.53 4.16
N MET A 169 4.54 -7.22 5.15
CA MET A 169 4.87 -5.85 5.50
C MET A 169 5.91 -5.35 4.49
N VAL A 170 5.67 -4.17 3.93
CA VAL A 170 6.57 -3.56 2.95
C VAL A 170 6.98 -2.20 3.47
N LEU A 171 8.28 -1.89 3.43
CA LEU A 171 8.83 -0.66 4.00
C LEU A 171 9.79 0.01 3.02
N ILE A 172 9.80 1.33 2.98
CA ILE A 172 10.79 2.12 2.26
C ILE A 172 11.14 3.36 3.09
N THR A 173 12.41 3.71 3.13
CA THR A 173 12.88 4.88 3.90
C THR A 173 12.83 6.15 3.07
N LYS A 174 12.67 7.31 3.74
CA LYS A 174 12.79 8.63 3.09
C LYS A 174 14.16 8.77 2.40
N ASN A 175 15.22 8.22 2.99
CA ASN A 175 16.56 8.16 2.38
C ASN A 175 16.58 7.35 1.07
N THR A 176 15.95 6.18 1.04
CA THR A 176 15.83 5.37 -0.18
C THR A 176 14.98 6.07 -1.24
N ILE A 177 13.91 6.76 -0.83
CA ILE A 177 13.09 7.55 -1.77
C ILE A 177 13.96 8.66 -2.39
N ASN A 178 14.65 9.45 -1.56
CA ASN A 178 15.45 10.58 -2.01
C ASN A 178 16.67 10.21 -2.87
N SER A 179 17.23 9.03 -2.66
CA SER A 179 18.37 8.56 -3.45
C SER A 179 17.97 7.94 -4.80
N ARG A 180 16.75 7.40 -4.92
CA ARG A 180 16.31 6.63 -6.10
C ARG A 180 15.32 7.35 -7.01
N TYR A 181 14.65 8.39 -6.54
CA TYR A 181 13.51 9.05 -7.22
C TYR A 181 13.65 10.56 -7.27
#